data_AF-A0A9N9C217-F1
#
_entry.id   AF-A0A9N9C217-F1
#
_cell.length_a   1.000
_cell.length_b   1.000
_cell.length_c   1.000
_cell.angle_alpha   90.00
_cell.angle_beta   90.00
_cell.angle_gamma   90.00
#
_symmetry.space_group_name_H-M   'P 1'
#
loop_
_entity.id
_entity.type
_entity.pdbx_description
1 polymer ?
#
loop_
_entity_poly.entity_id
_entity_poly.type
_entity_poly.pdbx_seq_one_letter_code
_entity_poly.pdbx_strand_id
1 'polypeptide(L)'
;LITINTFSEGIPFKDFIFYGKNSFQISCIGNSGCPVFSYLQNLKTMRLSGIHIQSDGDFSELLPLNIILSKGELELVKPSH
;
A
#
# COMPACT_ATOMS: atom_id res chain seq x y z
N LEU A 1 17.77 12.42 -18.99
CA LEU A 1 17.36 11.25 -18.19
C LEU A 1 16.64 11.76 -16.95
N ILE A 2 15.38 11.40 -16.75
CA ILE A 2 14.69 11.65 -15.47
C ILE A 2 15.07 10.48 -14.56
N THR A 3 15.94 10.73 -13.60
CA THR A 3 16.25 9.76 -12.55
C THR A 3 15.02 9.67 -11.64
N ILE A 4 14.25 8.59 -11.78
CA ILE A 4 13.13 8.30 -10.89
C ILE A 4 13.73 7.74 -9.59
N ASN A 5 13.85 8.59 -8.57
CA ASN A 5 14.27 8.15 -7.25
C ASN A 5 13.13 7.30 -6.64
N THR A 6 13.35 5.99 -6.50
CA THR A 6 12.44 5.10 -5.79
C THR A 6 12.56 5.33 -4.29
N PHE A 7 11.59 6.01 -3.71
CA PHE A 7 11.44 6.09 -2.26
C PHE A 7 10.91 4.74 -1.75
N SER A 8 11.53 4.18 -0.71
CA SER A 8 11.07 2.95 -0.05
C SER A 8 9.64 3.04 0.48
N GLU A 9 9.12 4.26 0.61
CA GLU A 9 7.77 4.57 1.11
C GLU A 9 6.77 4.94 0.00
N GLY A 10 7.19 4.89 -1.27
CA GLY A 10 6.40 5.36 -2.39
C GLY A 10 6.33 6.89 -2.51
N ILE A 11 5.59 7.37 -3.49
CA ILE A 11 5.35 8.78 -3.79
C ILE A 11 3.84 9.02 -3.62
N PRO A 12 3.43 9.92 -2.71
CA PRO A 12 2.03 10.28 -2.59
C PRO A 12 1.59 11.15 -3.77
N PHE A 13 0.42 10.84 -4.34
CA PHE A 13 -0.22 11.68 -5.34
C PHE A 13 -1.74 11.63 -5.15
N LYS A 14 -2.32 12.78 -4.79
CA LYS A 14 -3.70 12.90 -4.33
C LYS A 14 -3.96 11.96 -3.14
N ASP A 15 -4.96 11.09 -3.27
CA ASP A 15 -5.37 10.12 -2.27
C ASP A 15 -4.63 8.79 -2.38
N PHE A 16 -3.61 8.67 -3.25
CA PHE A 16 -2.95 7.41 -3.54
C PHE A 16 -1.45 7.47 -3.24
N ILE A 17 -0.85 6.29 -3.05
CA ILE A 17 0.60 6.13 -2.95
C ILE A 17 1.07 5.21 -4.07
N PHE A 18 2.02 5.71 -4.86
CA PHE A 18 2.66 4.99 -5.95
C PHE A 18 4.03 4.48 -5.51
N TYR A 19 4.34 3.22 -5.71
CA TYR A 19 5.62 2.65 -5.32
C TYR A 19 6.14 1.67 -6.37
N GLY A 20 7.46 1.54 -6.43
CA GLY A 20 8.11 0.67 -7.39
C GLY A 20 8.18 -0.76 -6.89
N LYS A 21 8.19 -1.73 -7.81
CA LYS A 21 8.30 -3.17 -7.51
C LYS A 21 9.57 -3.54 -6.72
N ASN A 22 10.62 -2.72 -6.83
CA ASN A 22 11.85 -2.85 -6.07
C ASN A 22 11.68 -2.52 -4.57
N SER A 23 10.59 -1.88 -4.16
CA SER A 23 10.29 -1.55 -2.76
C SER A 23 9.47 -2.64 -2.05
N PHE A 24 9.80 -3.91 -2.26
CA PHE A 24 9.39 -5.06 -1.44
C PHE A 24 7.91 -5.47 -1.47
N GLN A 25 7.08 -4.88 -2.34
CA GLN A 25 5.68 -5.30 -2.54
C GLN A 25 5.42 -5.46 -4.03
N ILE A 26 5.57 -6.69 -4.52
CA ILE A 26 5.18 -7.01 -5.89
C ILE A 26 3.66 -7.17 -5.89
N SER A 27 2.96 -6.15 -6.35
CA SER A 27 1.57 -6.33 -6.79
C SER A 27 1.58 -7.03 -8.14
N CYS A 28 0.76 -8.06 -8.29
CA CYS A 28 0.52 -8.73 -9.56
C CYS A 28 -0.89 -8.39 -10.05
N ILE A 29 -1.11 -8.59 -11.36
CA ILE A 29 -2.45 -8.55 -11.95
C ILE A 29 -3.37 -9.49 -11.15
N GLY A 30 -4.52 -8.98 -10.73
CA GLY A 30 -5.48 -9.70 -9.89
C GLY A 30 -5.34 -9.46 -8.38
N ASN A 31 -4.36 -8.69 -7.91
CA ASN A 31 -4.23 -8.31 -6.50
C ASN A 31 -5.03 -7.06 -6.10
N SER A 32 -5.81 -6.46 -7.00
CA SER A 32 -6.69 -5.34 -6.65
C SER A 32 -7.62 -5.73 -5.48
N GLY A 33 -7.65 -4.88 -4.44
CA GLY A 33 -8.37 -5.12 -3.19
C GLY A 33 -7.60 -5.91 -2.13
N CYS A 34 -6.44 -6.50 -2.45
CA CYS A 34 -5.62 -7.19 -1.46
C CYS A 34 -5.02 -6.21 -0.43
N PRO A 35 -4.87 -6.62 0.84
CA PRO A 35 -4.30 -5.77 1.89
C PRO A 35 -2.80 -5.55 1.69
N VAL A 36 -2.35 -4.33 2.01
CA VAL A 36 -0.95 -3.91 1.98
C VAL A 36 -0.48 -3.71 3.41
N PHE A 37 0.56 -4.42 3.85
CA PHE A 37 1.11 -4.32 5.21
C PHE A 37 2.47 -3.60 5.25
N SER A 38 2.71 -2.78 6.28
CA SER A 38 4.02 -2.18 6.55
C SER A 38 5.03 -3.27 6.88
N TYR A 39 6.01 -3.48 5.99
CA TYR A 39 7.19 -4.36 6.11
C TYR A 39 7.03 -5.67 6.93
N LEU A 40 7.10 -6.81 6.23
CA LEU A 40 6.98 -8.16 6.79
C LEU A 40 8.19 -8.64 7.63
N GLN A 41 9.27 -7.86 7.75
CA GLN A 41 10.48 -8.30 8.47
C GLN A 41 10.26 -8.44 9.98
N ASN A 42 9.24 -7.76 10.53
CA ASN A 42 8.87 -7.88 11.94
C ASN A 42 7.35 -7.93 12.12
N LEU A 43 6.82 -9.14 12.36
CA LEU A 43 5.39 -9.37 12.60
C LEU A 43 4.84 -8.62 13.81
N LYS A 44 5.68 -8.27 14.81
CA LYS A 44 5.24 -7.51 15.99
C LYS A 44 4.94 -6.04 15.68
N THR A 45 5.54 -5.51 14.63
CA THR A 45 5.36 -4.10 14.21
C THR A 45 4.61 -3.98 12.88
N MET A 46 4.14 -5.10 12.33
CA MET A 46 3.35 -5.13 11.10
C MET A 46 2.04 -4.38 11.32
N ARG A 47 1.71 -3.46 10.41
CA ARG A 47 0.47 -2.68 10.40
C ARG A 47 -0.16 -2.75 9.03
N LEU A 48 -1.49 -2.74 8.96
CA LEU A 48 -2.20 -2.59 7.69
C LEU A 48 -2.03 -1.13 7.21
N SER A 49 -1.46 -0.95 6.03
CA SER A 49 -1.20 0.36 5.42
C SER A 49 -2.30 0.79 4.45
N GLY A 50 -3.00 -0.15 3.82
CA GLY A 50 -4.01 0.15 2.80
C GLY A 50 -4.42 -1.08 1.99
N ILE A 51 -4.95 -0.84 0.80
CA ILE A 51 -5.26 -1.89 -0.19
C ILE A 51 -4.61 -1.58 -1.54
N HIS A 52 -4.23 -2.61 -2.27
CA HIS A 52 -3.80 -2.46 -3.67
C HIS A 52 -4.96 -2.02 -4.53
N ILE A 53 -4.73 -1.05 -5.41
CA ILE A 53 -5.71 -0.58 -6.40
C ILE A 53 -5.36 -1.13 -7.77
N GLN A 54 -4.11 -0.92 -8.19
CA GLN A 54 -3.62 -1.44 -9.46
C GLN A 54 -2.12 -1.72 -9.43
N SER A 55 -1.68 -2.44 -10.46
CA SER A 55 -0.29 -2.64 -10.84
C SER A 55 -0.14 -2.30 -12.32
N ASP A 56 0.87 -1.50 -12.66
CA ASP A 56 1.25 -1.24 -14.06
C ASP A 56 2.76 -1.43 -14.22
N GLY A 57 3.15 -2.49 -14.92
CA GLY A 57 4.55 -2.88 -15.10
C GLY A 57 5.30 -3.05 -13.77
N ASP A 58 6.27 -2.17 -13.53
CA ASP A 58 7.10 -2.15 -12.32
C ASP A 58 6.59 -1.16 -11.26
N PHE A 59 5.39 -0.62 -11.43
CA PHE A 59 4.75 0.28 -10.47
C PHE A 59 3.50 -0.35 -9.89
N SER A 60 3.20 0.01 -8.66
CA SER A 60 2.00 -0.38 -7.96
C SER A 60 1.41 0.82 -7.25
N GLU A 61 0.10 0.77 -7.08
CA GLU A 61 -0.68 1.83 -6.47
C GLU A 61 -1.50 1.25 -5.33
N LEU A 62 -1.50 1.95 -4.20
CA LEU A 62 -2.37 1.64 -3.06
C LEU A 62 -3.23 2.83 -2.66
N LEU A 63 -4.39 2.52 -2.09
CA LEU A 63 -5.23 3.47 -1.37
C LEU A 63 -4.94 3.35 0.13
N PRO A 64 -4.46 4.42 0.79
CA PRO A 64 -4.11 4.42 2.20
C PRO A 64 -5.29 4.09 3.12
N LEU A 65 -5.03 3.31 4.17
CA LEU A 65 -6.05 2.86 5.12
C LEU A 65 -6.77 4.02 5.81
N ASN A 66 -6.06 5.09 6.17
CA ASN A 66 -6.69 6.27 6.80
C ASN A 66 -7.74 6.93 5.90
N ILE A 67 -7.52 6.93 4.58
CA ILE A 67 -8.49 7.48 3.62
C ILE A 67 -9.70 6.54 3.52
N ILE A 68 -9.47 5.22 3.43
CA ILE A 68 -10.54 4.21 3.40
C ILE A 68 -11.44 4.35 4.64
N LEU A 69 -10.85 4.40 5.83
CA LEU A 69 -11.60 4.47 7.09
C LEU A 69 -12.36 5.80 7.21
N SER A 70 -11.71 6.93 6.92
CA SER A 70 -12.35 8.25 7.07
C SER A 70 -13.44 8.52 6.04
N LYS A 71 -13.23 8.14 4.77
CA LYS A 71 -14.20 8.36 3.69
C LYS A 71 -15.31 7.32 3.68
N GLY A 72 -15.02 6.09 4.10
CA GLY A 72 -16.00 5.02 4.22
C GLY A 72 -16.80 5.06 5.53
N GLU A 73 -16.45 5.96 6.47
CA GLU A 73 -17.02 6.01 7.82
C GLU A 73 -16.91 4.64 8.51
N LEU A 74 -15.76 3.99 8.33
CA LEU A 74 -15.48 2.63 8.81
C LEU A 74 -14.51 2.66 10.00
N GLU A 75 -14.62 1.64 10.83
CA GLU A 75 -13.63 1.33 11.86
C GLU A 75 -12.89 0.02 11.53
N LEU A 76 -11.59 -0.01 11.81
CA LEU A 76 -10.81 -1.22 11.62
C LEU A 76 -11.20 -2.26 12.66
N VAL A 77 -11.70 -3.41 12.21
CA VAL A 77 -11.98 -4.56 13.08
C VAL A 77 -10.66 -5.11 13.62
N LYS A 78 -10.51 -5.10 14.94
CA LYS A 78 -9.36 -5.69 15.64
C LYS A 78 -9.77 -7.03 16.23
N PRO A 79 -8.96 -8.09 16.09
CA PRO A 79 -9.23 -9.34 16.80
C PRO A 79 -9.28 -9.07 18.29
N SER A 80 -10.32 -9.56 18.97
CA SER A 80 -10.37 -9.64 20.42
C SER A 80 -9.39 -10.72 20.87
N HIS A 81 -8.36 -10.32 21.62
CA HIS A 81 -7.46 -11.23 22.33
C HIS A 81 -8.12 -11.81 23.58
#